data_AF-A0A2A5H6W2-F1
#
_entry.id   AF-A0A2A5H6W2-F1
#
_cell.length_a   1.000
_cell.length_b   1.000
_cell.length_c   1.000
_cell.angle_alpha   90.00
_cell.angle_beta   90.00
_cell.angle_gamma   90.00
#
_symmetry.space_group_name_H-M   'P 1'
#
loop_
_entity.id
_entity.type
_entity.pdbx_description
1 polymer ?
#
loop_
_entity_poly.entity_id
_entity_poly.type
_entity_poly.pdbx_seq_one_letter_code
_entity_poly.pdbx_strand_id
1 'polypeptide(L)' 'MKRLLKNISLLLFFLLSSEIIQAQCAMCKAVVESESESGGAIAKSVNNGILYLMIFPYLLVGVVGYFIYKNYIKKSTNTN' A
#
# COMPACT_ATOMS: atom_id res chain seq x y z
N MET A 1 36.44 13.00 -11.02
CA MET A 1 35.38 13.78 -11.71
C MET A 1 34.51 12.92 -12.63
N LYS A 2 35.06 12.21 -13.64
CA LYS A 2 34.26 11.40 -14.61
C LYS A 2 33.37 10.31 -13.98
N ARG A 3 33.84 9.64 -12.90
CA ARG A 3 33.05 8.64 -12.15
C ARG A 3 31.88 9.26 -11.37
N LEU A 4 32.08 10.47 -10.83
CA LEU A 4 31.04 11.20 -10.10
C LEU A 4 29.92 11.65 -11.05
N LEU A 5 30.31 12.14 -12.24
CA LEU A 5 29.37 12.57 -13.29
C LEU A 5 28.52 11.40 -13.81
N LYS A 6 29.12 10.20 -13.95
CA LYS A 6 28.38 8.99 -14.34
C LYS A 6 27.33 8.60 -13.29
N ASN A 7 27.66 8.67 -12.02
CA ASN A 7 26.75 8.32 -10.94
C ASN A 7 25.61 9.33 -10.82
N ILE A 8 25.90 10.63 -10.99
CA ILE A 8 24.88 11.68 -11.03
C ILE A 8 23.95 11.49 -12.23
N SER A 9 24.49 11.18 -13.41
CA SER A 9 23.70 10.92 -14.62
C SER A 9 22.78 9.69 -14.46
N LEU A 10 23.25 8.62 -13.83
CA LEU A 10 22.46 7.42 -13.55
C LEU A 10 21.31 7.70 -12.57
N LEU A 11 21.59 8.49 -11.52
CA LEU A 11 20.59 8.90 -10.53
C LEU A 11 19.50 9.77 -11.18
N LEU A 12 19.91 10.71 -12.04
CA LEU A 12 18.99 11.57 -12.78
C LEU A 12 18.09 10.73 -13.70
N PHE A 13 18.64 9.77 -14.43
CA PHE A 13 17.87 8.86 -15.29
C PHE A 13 16.79 8.09 -14.49
N PHE A 14 17.13 7.60 -13.29
CA PHE A 14 16.19 6.87 -12.46
C PHE A 14 15.06 7.76 -11.94
N LEU A 15 15.37 9.00 -11.54
CA LEU A 15 14.38 9.98 -11.09
C LEU A 15 13.40 10.37 -12.20
N LEU A 16 13.90 10.60 -13.42
CA LEU A 16 13.05 10.93 -14.57
C LEU A 16 12.24 9.74 -15.12
N SER A 17 12.63 8.50 -14.81
CA SER A 17 11.90 7.29 -15.26
C SER A 17 10.59 7.01 -14.49
N SER A 18 10.35 7.72 -13.38
CA SER A 18 9.19 7.52 -12.51
C SER A 18 7.83 7.85 -13.17
N GLU A 19 7.83 8.75 -14.14
CA GLU A 19 6.65 9.16 -14.92
C GLU A 19 6.08 8.03 -15.81
N ILE A 20 6.89 7.01 -16.13
CA ILE A 20 6.50 5.91 -17.04
C ILE A 20 5.69 4.82 -16.30
N ILE A 21 5.68 4.84 -14.97
CA ILE A 21 4.99 3.84 -14.14
C ILE A 21 3.47 4.09 -14.09
N GLN A 22 3.01 5.32 -14.33
CA GLN A 22 1.59 5.67 -14.39
C GLN A 22 0.87 5.07 -15.62
N ALA A 23 1.60 4.70 -16.69
CA ALA A 23 1.01 4.20 -17.93
C ALA A 23 0.75 2.68 -17.95
N GLN A 24 1.34 1.90 -17.03
CA GLN A 24 1.14 0.45 -16.97
C GLN A 24 -0.15 0.03 -16.21
N CYS A 25 -0.79 0.96 -15.51
CA CYS A 25 -2.04 0.73 -14.76
C CYS A 25 -3.24 1.48 -15.37
N ALA A 26 -3.09 2.12 -16.54
CA ALA A 26 -4.17 2.86 -17.19
C ALA A 26 -5.22 1.93 -17.85
N MET A 27 -4.85 0.70 -18.19
CA MET A 27 -5.79 -0.26 -18.79
C MET A 27 -6.81 -0.79 -17.75
N CYS A 28 -6.36 -1.04 -16.52
CA CYS A 28 -7.25 -1.52 -15.45
C CYS A 28 -8.08 -0.40 -14.81
N LYS A 29 -7.55 0.83 -14.76
CA LYS A 29 -8.24 1.98 -14.16
C LYS A 29 -9.38 2.49 -15.04
N ALA A 30 -9.16 2.61 -16.36
CA ALA A 30 -10.18 3.10 -17.29
C ALA A 30 -11.42 2.18 -17.38
N VAL A 31 -11.22 0.85 -17.33
CA VAL A 31 -12.34 -0.12 -17.34
C VAL A 31 -13.15 -0.03 -16.05
N VAL A 32 -12.49 0.12 -14.90
CA VAL A 32 -13.16 0.29 -13.61
C VAL A 32 -13.94 1.60 -13.54
N GLU A 33 -13.37 2.70 -14.04
CA GLU A 33 -14.04 4.00 -14.07
C GLU A 33 -15.27 3.98 -15.01
N SER A 34 -15.15 3.38 -16.20
CA SER A 34 -16.28 3.25 -17.16
C SER A 34 -17.44 2.39 -16.61
N GLU A 35 -17.13 1.35 -15.82
CA GLU A 35 -18.13 0.54 -15.13
C GLU A 35 -18.71 1.24 -13.89
N SER A 36 -18.01 2.22 -13.32
CA SER A 36 -18.48 2.96 -12.13
C SER A 36 -19.56 3.99 -12.44
N GLU A 37 -19.48 4.63 -13.60
CA GLU A 37 -20.48 5.60 -14.07
C GLU A 37 -21.78 4.93 -14.54
N SER A 38 -21.70 3.68 -14.99
CA SER A 38 -22.83 2.87 -15.46
C SER A 38 -23.48 2.00 -14.37
N GLY A 39 -22.96 2.02 -13.14
CA GLY A 39 -23.45 1.18 -12.04
C GLY A 39 -23.11 -0.31 -12.19
N GLY A 40 -22.11 -0.63 -13.01
CA GLY A 40 -21.65 -1.96 -13.35
C GLY A 40 -21.02 -2.73 -12.19
N ALA A 41 -21.06 -4.06 -12.27
CA ALA A 41 -20.65 -4.97 -11.20
C ALA A 41 -19.16 -4.82 -10.81
N ILE A 42 -18.32 -4.37 -11.74
CA ILE A 42 -16.88 -4.18 -11.54
C ILE A 42 -16.60 -3.02 -10.56
N ALA A 43 -17.35 -1.92 -10.62
CA ALA A 43 -17.14 -0.77 -9.73
C ALA A 43 -17.56 -1.04 -8.28
N LYS A 44 -18.66 -1.76 -8.08
CA LYS A 44 -19.04 -2.29 -6.76
C LYS A 44 -17.95 -3.23 -6.21
N SER A 45 -17.30 -4.01 -7.07
CA SER A 45 -16.23 -4.92 -6.66
C SER A 45 -14.99 -4.21 -6.13
N VAL A 46 -14.64 -3.04 -6.68
CA VAL A 46 -13.44 -2.29 -6.24
C VAL A 46 -13.63 -1.63 -4.88
N ASN A 47 -14.80 -1.06 -4.60
CA ASN A 47 -15.10 -0.51 -3.26
C ASN A 47 -15.05 -1.61 -2.18
N ASN A 48 -15.64 -2.78 -2.48
CA ASN A 48 -15.55 -3.95 -1.61
C ASN A 48 -14.11 -4.45 -1.45
N GLY A 49 -13.30 -4.39 -2.52
CA GLY A 49 -11.87 -4.72 -2.47
C GLY A 49 -11.05 -3.77 -1.59
N ILE A 50 -11.32 -2.46 -1.66
CA ILE A 50 -10.66 -1.45 -0.81
C ILE A 50 -11.02 -1.68 0.66
N LEU A 51 -12.30 -1.92 0.98
CA LEU A 51 -12.74 -2.26 2.34
C LEU A 51 -12.10 -3.57 2.83
N TYR A 52 -11.98 -4.57 1.96
CA TYR A 52 -11.34 -5.84 2.29
C TYR A 52 -9.83 -5.68 2.53
N LEU A 53 -9.14 -4.80 1.80
CA LEU A 53 -7.72 -4.53 2.03
C LEU A 53 -7.49 -3.65 3.26
N MET A 54 -8.38 -2.69 3.55
CA MET A 54 -8.29 -1.84 4.74
C MET A 54 -8.47 -2.61 6.05
N ILE A 55 -9.22 -3.73 6.06
CA ILE A 55 -9.44 -4.49 7.30
C ILE A 55 -8.15 -5.09 7.87
N PHE A 56 -7.20 -5.48 7.00
CA PHE A 56 -5.97 -6.15 7.40
C PHE A 56 -5.06 -5.26 8.27
N PRO A 57 -4.76 -4.00 7.91
CA PRO A 57 -4.04 -3.07 8.79
C PRO A 57 -4.63 -2.97 10.20
N TYR A 58 -5.96 -2.86 10.33
CA TYR A 58 -6.60 -2.75 11.65
C TYR A 58 -6.49 -4.05 12.46
N LEU A 59 -6.67 -5.20 11.82
CA LEU A 59 -6.52 -6.51 12.47
C LEU A 59 -5.08 -6.74 12.93
N LEU A 60 -4.09 -6.41 12.10
CA LEU A 60 -2.68 -6.55 12.45
C LEU A 60 -2.30 -5.69 13.67
N VAL A 61 -2.74 -4.43 13.72
CA VAL A 61 -2.52 -3.55 14.87
C VAL A 61 -3.17 -4.12 16.13
N GLY A 62 -4.41 -4.62 16.04
CA GLY A 62 -5.11 -5.23 17.17
C GLY A 62 -4.41 -6.48 17.71
N VAL A 63 -3.95 -7.37 16.82
CA VAL A 63 -3.23 -8.59 17.19
C VAL A 63 -1.90 -8.26 17.86
N VAL A 64 -1.10 -7.37 17.25
CA VAL A 64 0.17 -6.93 17.82
C VAL A 64 -0.03 -6.28 19.19
N GLY A 65 -1.01 -5.37 19.31
CA GLY A 65 -1.36 -4.73 20.57
C GLY A 65 -1.78 -5.72 21.66
N TYR A 66 -2.60 -6.72 21.31
CA TYR A 66 -2.99 -7.80 22.24
C TYR A 66 -1.78 -8.59 22.75
N PHE A 67 -0.86 -8.98 21.86
CA PHE A 67 0.35 -9.69 22.26
C PHE A 67 1.25 -8.84 23.15
N ILE A 68 1.37 -7.54 22.88
CA ILE A 68 2.14 -6.62 23.73
C ILE A 68 1.51 -6.53 25.12
N TYR A 69 0.20 -6.29 25.21
CA TYR A 69 -0.53 -6.21 26.48
C TYR A 69 -0.39 -7.51 27.30
N LYS A 70 -0.58 -8.67 26.64
CA LYS A 70 -0.50 -9.98 27.30
C LYS A 70 0.92 -10.29 27.81
N ASN A 71 1.95 -10.00 27.03
CA ASN A 71 3.32 -10.42 27.36
C ASN A 71 4.08 -9.41 28.24
N TYR A 72 3.87 -8.11 28.04
CA TYR A 72 4.63 -7.08 28.75
C TYR A 72 3.86 -6.50 29.95
N ILE A 73 2.54 -6.27 29.80
CA ILE A 73 1.76 -5.60 30.85
C ILE A 73 1.24 -6.62 31.88
N LYS A 74 0.66 -7.75 31.45
CA LYS A 74 0.11 -8.75 32.38
C LYS A 74 1.19 -9.47 33.21
N LYS A 75 2.40 -9.63 32.68
CA LYS A 75 3.52 -10.28 33.39
C LYS A 75 4.09 -9.39 34.51
N SER A 76 4.09 -8.07 34.30
CA SER A 76 4.48 -7.08 35.32
C SER A 76 3.53 -7.06 36.52
N THR A 77 2.23 -7.27 36.32
CA THR A 77 1.23 -7.29 37.39
C THR A 77 1.21 -8.58 38.22
N ASN A 78 1.81 -9.68 37.74
CA ASN A 78 1.80 -10.99 38.42
C ASN A 78 3.17 -11.38 39.02
N THR A 79 4.07 -10.41 39.19
CA THR A 79 5.32 -10.59 39.93
C THR A 79 5.22 -9.83 41.26
N ASN A 80 4.37 -10.32 42.15
CA ASN A 80 4.48 -10.12 43.61
C ASN A 80 4.61 -11.50 44.24
#